data_AF-A0A0V0G715-F1
#
_entry.id   AF-A0A0V0G715-F1
#
_cell.length_a   1.000
_cell.length_b   1.000
_cell.length_c   1.000
_cell.angle_alpha   90.00
_cell.angle_beta   90.00
_cell.angle_gamma   90.00
#
_symmetry.space_group_name_H-M   'P 1'
#
loop_
_entity.id
_entity.type
_entity.pdbx_description
1 polymer ?
#
loop_
_entity_poly.entity_id
_entity_poly.type
_entity_poly.pdbx_seq_one_letter_code
_entity_poly.pdbx_strand_id
1 'polypeptide(L)'
;MSAKDDNDFDPDETAIIKEIYDSENAHEAFGEELERALEADCKIIVIEPPRLGDETARWIAVGNCLHKTAVLSGLGAIVCGIAWTEFPYTYTPLSVMSFFCTGLYTVSWQFDPCVKYQVYTDSKKLAKLPLFNALSSASPTVLIRKNDTKRKILHCSVTLASTLFCALKLYNIFNK
;
A
#
# COMPACT_ATOMS: atom_id res chain seq x y z
N MET A 1 10.70 -16.42 -31.45
CA MET A 1 10.63 -15.16 -30.70
C MET A 1 10.72 -15.54 -29.22
N SER A 2 11.94 -15.52 -28.67
CA SER A 2 12.22 -16.02 -27.32
C SER A 2 11.70 -15.01 -26.30
N ALA A 3 10.87 -15.47 -25.36
CA ALA A 3 10.44 -14.68 -24.22
C ALA A 3 11.67 -14.32 -23.39
N LYS A 4 12.03 -13.03 -23.36
CA LYS A 4 12.96 -12.52 -22.35
C LYS A 4 12.33 -12.81 -20.99
N ASP A 5 13.01 -13.61 -20.18
CA ASP A 5 12.73 -13.67 -18.75
C ASP A 5 12.95 -12.25 -18.19
N ASP A 6 11.87 -11.59 -17.75
CA ASP A 6 11.88 -10.25 -17.13
C ASP A 6 12.52 -10.23 -15.72
N ASN A 7 13.45 -11.16 -15.44
CA ASN A 7 14.16 -11.33 -14.18
C ASN A 7 15.67 -11.15 -14.34
N ASP A 8 16.10 -10.35 -15.31
CA ASP A 8 17.48 -9.84 -15.30
C ASP A 8 17.51 -8.66 -14.32
N PHE A 9 18.03 -8.92 -13.12
CA PHE A 9 18.10 -7.96 -12.04
C PHE A 9 19.33 -7.09 -12.27
N ASP A 10 19.10 -5.85 -12.73
CA ASP A 10 20.18 -4.86 -12.82
C ASP A 10 20.60 -4.46 -11.39
N PRO A 11 21.86 -4.69 -10.98
CA PRO A 11 22.35 -4.26 -9.67
C PRO A 11 22.20 -2.75 -9.45
N ASP A 12 22.17 -1.95 -10.52
CA ASP A 12 22.01 -0.50 -10.46
C ASP A 12 20.58 -0.06 -10.09
N GLU A 13 19.60 -0.97 -10.16
CA GLU A 13 18.20 -0.72 -9.77
C GLU A 13 17.84 -1.23 -8.36
N THR A 14 18.81 -1.75 -7.60
CA THR A 14 18.59 -2.39 -6.29
C THR A 14 19.35 -1.69 -5.17
N ALA A 15 18.65 -1.31 -4.11
CA ALA A 15 19.25 -0.77 -2.89
C ALA A 15 19.26 -1.83 -1.76
N ILE A 16 20.35 -1.91 -1.00
CA ILE A 16 20.43 -2.76 0.20
C ILE A 16 20.77 -1.89 1.40
N ILE A 17 19.88 -1.88 2.38
CA ILE A 17 20.06 -1.21 3.66
C ILE A 17 20.60 -2.24 4.63
N LYS A 18 21.87 -2.08 5.00
CA LYS A 18 22.60 -3.03 5.84
C LYS A 18 22.50 -2.67 7.32
N GLU A 19 22.47 -3.70 8.16
CA GLU A 19 22.50 -3.53 9.61
C GLU A 19 23.94 -3.30 10.10
N ILE A 20 24.26 -2.06 10.48
CA ILE A 20 25.57 -1.67 11.03
C ILE A 20 25.40 -1.26 12.50
N TYR A 21 25.94 -2.05 13.43
CA TYR A 21 25.72 -1.90 14.89
C TYR A 21 26.55 -0.79 15.58
N ASP A 22 27.17 0.14 14.84
CA ASP A 22 28.30 0.92 15.39
C ASP A 22 27.92 2.24 16.10
N SER A 23 26.63 2.57 16.27
CA SER A 23 26.23 3.81 17.00
C SER A 23 24.85 3.78 17.64
N GLU A 24 24.64 4.62 18.68
CA GLU A 24 23.37 4.82 19.38
C GLU A 24 22.25 5.34 18.44
N ASN A 25 22.63 6.04 17.35
CA ASN A 25 21.73 6.60 16.34
C ASN A 25 21.66 5.76 15.05
N ALA A 26 22.11 4.50 15.06
CA ALA A 26 22.12 3.66 13.85
C ALA A 26 20.73 3.52 13.20
N HIS A 27 19.66 3.52 14.00
CA HIS A 27 18.28 3.40 13.49
C HIS A 27 17.85 4.60 12.62
N GLU A 28 18.24 5.81 12.99
CA GLU A 28 17.93 7.02 12.21
C GLU A 28 18.71 7.03 10.88
N ALA A 29 19.99 6.63 10.92
CA ALA A 29 20.80 6.49 9.72
C ALA A 29 20.23 5.45 8.72
N PHE A 30 19.68 4.33 9.22
CA PHE A 30 18.99 3.37 8.35
C PHE A 30 17.71 3.95 7.74
N GLY A 31 17.00 4.79 8.49
CA GLY A 31 15.81 5.50 8.02
C GLY A 31 16.14 6.49 6.90
N GLU A 32 17.20 7.28 7.05
CA GLU A 32 17.67 8.21 6.01
C GLU A 32 18.10 7.49 4.73
N GLU A 33 18.79 6.35 4.85
CA GLU A 33 19.20 5.55 3.69
C GLU A 33 17.98 4.93 2.98
N LEU A 34 16.95 4.52 3.75
CA LEU A 34 15.68 4.08 3.19
C LEU A 34 14.98 5.20 2.43
N GLU A 35 14.89 6.39 3.01
CA GLU A 35 14.28 7.55 2.37
C GLU A 35 15.00 7.90 1.08
N ARG A 36 16.34 7.93 1.08
CA ARG A 36 17.15 8.13 -0.12
C ARG A 36 16.88 7.08 -1.20
N ALA A 37 16.79 5.80 -0.82
CA ALA A 37 16.49 4.72 -1.77
C ALA A 37 15.07 4.84 -2.35
N LEU A 38 14.10 5.29 -1.54
CA LEU A 38 12.73 5.55 -1.98
C LEU A 38 12.66 6.73 -2.94
N GLU A 39 13.38 7.82 -2.67
CA GLU A 39 13.48 9.01 -3.53
C GLU A 39 14.22 8.73 -4.84
N ALA A 40 15.28 7.91 -4.79
CA ALA A 40 15.97 7.39 -5.96
C ALA A 40 15.12 6.42 -6.78
N ASP A 41 13.90 6.11 -6.31
CA ASP A 41 12.88 5.41 -7.08
C ASP A 41 13.35 3.98 -7.47
N CYS A 42 14.23 3.39 -6.64
CA CYS A 42 14.81 2.07 -6.81
C CYS A 42 13.72 1.01 -7.05
N LYS A 43 13.98 0.05 -7.92
CA LYS A 43 13.00 -0.98 -8.26
C LYS A 43 12.83 -1.99 -7.13
N ILE A 44 13.93 -2.30 -6.45
CA ILE A 44 13.98 -3.25 -5.35
C ILE A 44 14.76 -2.61 -4.20
N ILE A 45 14.20 -2.68 -3.00
CA ILE A 45 14.86 -2.23 -1.77
C ILE A 45 14.87 -3.41 -0.81
N VAL A 46 16.05 -3.80 -0.34
CA VAL A 46 16.25 -4.86 0.64
C VAL A 46 16.61 -4.21 1.97
N ILE A 47 15.80 -4.47 2.99
CA ILE A 47 15.99 -3.94 4.34
C ILE A 47 16.42 -5.08 5.24
N GLU A 48 17.70 -5.08 5.64
CA GLU A 48 18.22 -6.08 6.60
C GLU A 48 17.82 -5.81 8.05
N PRO A 49 17.86 -4.56 8.57
CA PRO A 49 17.49 -4.28 9.95
C PRO A 49 16.02 -4.67 10.20
N PRO A 50 15.74 -5.65 11.08
CA PRO A 50 14.40 -6.22 11.21
C PRO A 50 13.38 -5.20 11.72
N ARG A 51 13.77 -4.33 12.66
CA ARG A 51 12.88 -3.29 13.20
C ARG A 51 12.39 -2.32 12.12
N LEU A 52 13.30 -1.80 11.29
CA LEU A 52 12.96 -0.87 10.21
C LEU A 52 12.12 -1.55 9.13
N GLY A 53 12.48 -2.79 8.79
CA GLY A 53 11.74 -3.62 7.83
C GLY A 53 10.30 -3.86 8.28
N ASP A 54 10.09 -4.26 9.53
CA ASP A 54 8.76 -4.53 10.10
C ASP A 54 7.90 -3.26 10.20
N GLU A 55 8.48 -2.13 10.60
CA GLU A 55 7.80 -0.84 10.66
C GLU A 55 7.33 -0.39 9.27
N THR A 56 8.22 -0.49 8.28
CA THR A 56 7.93 -0.15 6.88
C THR A 56 6.88 -1.08 6.30
N ALA A 57 7.00 -2.39 6.54
CA ALA A 57 6.04 -3.39 6.09
C ALA A 57 4.64 -3.15 6.68
N ARG A 58 4.58 -2.83 7.98
CA ARG A 58 3.33 -2.50 8.67
C ARG A 58 2.71 -1.21 8.12
N TRP A 59 3.50 -0.18 7.86
CA TRP A 59 3.02 1.08 7.28
C TRP A 59 2.37 0.85 5.91
N ILE A 60 3.03 0.09 5.04
CA ILE A 60 2.48 -0.34 3.74
C ILE A 60 1.21 -1.18 3.92
N ALA A 61 1.18 -2.09 4.90
CA ALA A 61 0.03 -2.94 5.18
C ALA A 61 -1.20 -2.12 5.63
N VAL A 62 -1.01 -1.08 6.46
CA VAL A 62 -2.09 -0.17 6.87
C VAL A 62 -2.66 0.57 5.65
N GLY A 63 -1.81 1.17 4.81
CA GLY A 63 -2.27 1.81 3.57
C GLY A 63 -3.04 0.86 2.64
N ASN A 64 -2.56 -0.38 2.50
CA ASN A 64 -3.25 -1.43 1.74
C ASN A 64 -4.60 -1.83 2.36
N CYS A 65 -4.70 -1.86 3.69
CA CYS A 65 -5.94 -2.14 4.40
C CYS A 65 -6.97 -1.04 4.13
N LEU A 66 -6.56 0.22 4.16
CA LEU A 66 -7.44 1.37 3.86
C LEU A 66 -8.01 1.29 2.44
N HIS A 67 -7.19 0.98 1.43
CA HIS A 67 -7.66 0.77 0.05
C HIS A 67 -8.74 -0.30 -0.04
N LYS A 68 -8.47 -1.48 0.52
CA LYS A 68 -9.40 -2.62 0.45
C LYS A 68 -10.69 -2.31 1.19
N THR A 69 -10.59 -1.72 2.38
CA THR A 69 -11.75 -1.35 3.19
C THR A 69 -12.58 -0.30 2.49
N ALA A 70 -11.96 0.72 1.88
CA ALA A 70 -12.65 1.74 1.10
C ALA A 70 -13.46 1.15 -0.07
N VAL A 71 -12.85 0.23 -0.83
CA VAL A 71 -13.52 -0.44 -1.95
C VAL A 71 -14.65 -1.34 -1.48
N LEU A 72 -14.40 -2.21 -0.50
CA LEU A 72 -15.41 -3.17 -0.03
C LEU A 72 -16.61 -2.47 0.62
N SER A 73 -16.36 -1.45 1.44
CA SER A 73 -17.43 -0.68 2.06
C SER A 73 -18.20 0.17 1.04
N GLY A 74 -17.52 0.78 0.06
CA GLY A 74 -18.19 1.60 -0.97
C GLY A 74 -19.06 0.76 -1.91
N LEU A 75 -18.55 -0.40 -2.37
CA LEU A 75 -19.36 -1.35 -3.14
C LEU A 75 -20.51 -1.93 -2.30
N GLY A 76 -20.24 -2.27 -1.03
CA GLY A 76 -21.26 -2.72 -0.09
C GLY A 76 -22.38 -1.69 0.09
N ALA A 77 -22.04 -0.41 0.19
CA ALA A 77 -23.03 0.67 0.28
C ALA A 77 -23.95 0.72 -0.95
N ILE A 78 -23.38 0.62 -2.15
CA ILE A 78 -24.16 0.61 -3.39
C ILE A 78 -25.09 -0.61 -3.43
N VAL A 79 -24.58 -1.81 -3.15
CA VAL A 79 -25.37 -3.05 -3.16
C VAL A 79 -26.50 -2.99 -2.12
N CYS A 80 -26.19 -2.60 -0.88
CA CYS A 80 -27.18 -2.47 0.18
C CYS A 80 -28.24 -1.41 -0.15
N GLY A 81 -27.86 -0.27 -0.71
CA GLY A 81 -28.82 0.79 -1.04
C GLY A 81 -29.65 0.52 -2.30
N ILE A 82 -29.28 -0.48 -3.11
CA ILE A 82 -30.14 -1.05 -4.17
C ILE A 82 -31.10 -2.08 -3.57
N ALA A 83 -30.60 -2.99 -2.72
CA ALA A 83 -31.40 -4.08 -2.15
C ALA A 83 -32.40 -3.61 -1.08
N TRP A 84 -32.04 -2.62 -0.26
CA TRP A 84 -32.83 -2.12 0.86
C TRP A 84 -32.93 -0.59 0.83
N THR A 85 -33.73 -0.07 -0.11
CA THR A 85 -33.90 1.37 -0.33
C THR A 85 -34.53 2.10 0.86
N GLU A 86 -35.44 1.42 1.57
CA GLU A 86 -36.24 1.99 2.65
C GLU A 86 -35.48 2.13 3.98
N PHE A 87 -34.29 1.52 4.10
CA PHE A 87 -33.51 1.48 5.34
C PHE A 87 -32.16 2.18 5.16
N PRO A 88 -32.10 3.52 5.28
CA PRO A 88 -30.87 4.29 5.07
C PRO A 88 -29.72 3.87 5.99
N TYR A 89 -30.02 3.32 7.15
CA TYR A 89 -29.05 2.79 8.11
C TYR A 89 -28.23 1.60 7.59
N THR A 90 -28.66 0.93 6.51
CA THR A 90 -27.95 -0.23 5.94
C THR A 90 -26.77 0.17 5.06
N TYR A 91 -26.89 1.25 4.27
CA TYR A 91 -25.86 1.66 3.30
C TYR A 91 -25.10 2.93 3.70
N THR A 92 -25.70 3.83 4.48
CA THR A 92 -25.07 5.08 4.92
C THR A 92 -23.76 4.85 5.69
N PRO A 93 -23.69 3.99 6.74
CA PRO A 93 -22.44 3.79 7.47
C PRO A 93 -21.35 3.17 6.60
N LEU A 94 -21.71 2.32 5.63
CA LEU A 94 -20.76 1.75 4.68
C LEU A 94 -20.18 2.82 3.74
N SER A 95 -21.03 3.74 3.25
CA SER A 95 -20.57 4.88 2.45
C SER A 95 -19.67 5.82 3.25
N VAL A 96 -20.01 6.09 4.52
CA VAL A 96 -19.20 6.92 5.42
C VAL A 96 -17.85 6.27 5.70
N MET A 97 -17.82 4.96 5.95
CA MET A 97 -16.59 4.20 6.14
C MET A 97 -15.70 4.26 4.88
N SER A 98 -16.30 4.11 3.69
CA SER A 98 -15.57 4.23 2.43
C SER A 98 -14.91 5.60 2.27
N PHE A 99 -15.69 6.66 2.52
CA PHE A 99 -15.21 8.04 2.48
C PHE A 99 -14.10 8.29 3.50
N PHE A 100 -14.27 7.82 4.73
CA PHE A 100 -13.30 7.97 5.79
C PHE A 100 -11.98 7.27 5.47
N CYS A 101 -12.02 6.01 5.02
CA CYS A 101 -10.81 5.27 4.64
C CYS A 101 -10.08 5.93 3.47
N THR A 102 -10.79 6.40 2.45
CA THR A 102 -10.21 7.13 1.30
C THR A 102 -9.62 8.47 1.73
N GLY A 103 -10.29 9.21 2.61
CA GLY A 103 -9.80 10.47 3.17
C GLY A 103 -8.52 10.28 4.00
N LEU A 104 -8.55 9.33 4.93
CA LEU A 104 -7.39 9.00 5.77
C LEU A 104 -6.20 8.54 4.91
N TYR A 105 -6.45 7.70 3.90
CA TYR A 105 -5.41 7.30 2.95
C TYR A 105 -4.83 8.50 2.21
N THR A 106 -5.67 9.43 1.75
CA THR A 106 -5.23 10.62 1.02
C THR A 106 -4.34 11.50 1.90
N VAL A 107 -4.75 11.78 3.14
CA VAL A 107 -3.96 12.62 4.05
C VAL A 107 -2.62 11.98 4.42
N SER A 108 -2.60 10.66 4.66
CA SER A 108 -1.42 9.98 5.20
C SER A 108 -0.50 9.37 4.14
N TRP A 109 -1.00 8.99 2.95
CA TRP A 109 -0.24 8.25 1.92
C TRP A 109 -0.22 8.92 0.54
N GLN A 110 -0.83 10.09 0.32
CA GLN A 110 -0.83 10.72 -1.00
C GLN A 110 0.59 11.04 -1.49
N PHE A 111 1.44 11.55 -0.59
CA PHE A 111 2.80 12.00 -0.90
C PHE A 111 3.90 11.08 -0.37
N ASP A 112 3.53 10.01 0.34
CA ASP A 112 4.48 9.05 0.89
C ASP A 112 5.08 8.16 -0.22
N PRO A 113 6.41 8.18 -0.45
CA PRO A 113 7.08 7.32 -1.42
C PRO A 113 6.85 5.81 -1.18
N CYS A 114 6.69 5.38 0.08
CA CYS A 114 6.49 3.97 0.45
C CYS A 114 5.27 3.35 -0.24
N VAL A 115 4.28 4.16 -0.59
CA VAL A 115 3.03 3.69 -1.20
C VAL A 115 3.20 3.07 -2.58
N LYS A 116 4.28 3.43 -3.27
CA LYS A 116 4.71 2.86 -4.56
C LYS A 116 5.38 1.51 -4.39
N TYR A 117 5.55 1.01 -3.18
CA TYR A 117 6.23 -0.25 -2.89
C TYR A 117 5.26 -1.26 -2.28
N GLN A 118 5.57 -2.55 -2.45
CA GLN A 118 4.85 -3.65 -1.82
C GLN A 118 5.85 -4.61 -1.20
N VAL A 119 5.50 -5.13 -0.03
CA VAL A 119 6.30 -6.14 0.66
C VAL A 119 6.26 -7.43 -0.15
N TYR A 120 7.44 -7.95 -0.46
CA TYR A 120 7.61 -9.21 -1.16
C TYR A 120 7.79 -10.35 -0.16
N THR A 121 6.84 -11.28 -0.16
CA THR A 121 6.78 -12.37 0.83
C THR A 121 7.29 -13.71 0.28
N ASP A 122 7.56 -13.84 -1.03
CA ASP A 122 7.96 -15.12 -1.63
C ASP A 122 9.44 -15.42 -1.40
N SER A 123 9.77 -15.94 -0.22
CA SER A 123 11.13 -16.28 0.20
C SER A 123 11.85 -17.24 -0.76
N LYS A 124 11.12 -18.09 -1.50
CA LYS A 124 11.70 -19.07 -2.43
C LYS A 124 12.24 -18.44 -3.71
N LYS A 125 11.60 -17.36 -4.17
CA LYS A 125 12.08 -16.56 -5.31
C LYS A 125 13.12 -15.55 -4.87
N LEU A 126 12.98 -15.06 -3.64
CA LEU A 126 13.95 -14.19 -3.00
C LEU A 126 15.32 -14.86 -2.89
N ALA A 127 15.36 -16.13 -2.44
CA ALA A 127 16.60 -16.94 -2.37
C ALA A 127 17.32 -17.18 -3.71
N LYS A 128 16.67 -16.89 -4.84
CA LYS A 128 17.29 -16.97 -6.17
C LYS A 128 17.94 -15.64 -6.60
N LEU A 129 17.75 -14.57 -5.85
CA LEU A 129 18.39 -13.29 -6.13
C LEU A 129 19.90 -13.43 -5.88
N PRO A 130 20.76 -13.01 -6.82
CA PRO A 130 22.22 -13.10 -6.68
C PRO A 130 22.77 -12.33 -5.47
N LEU A 131 21.96 -11.42 -4.90
CA LEU A 131 22.27 -10.62 -3.72
C LEU A 131 22.11 -11.38 -2.39
N PHE A 132 21.46 -12.56 -2.36
CA PHE A 132 21.21 -13.30 -1.11
C PHE A 132 22.49 -13.74 -0.40
N ASN A 133 23.54 -14.03 -1.16
CA ASN A 133 24.83 -14.43 -0.60
C ASN A 133 25.56 -13.26 0.10
N ALA A 134 25.12 -12.01 -0.12
CA ALA A 134 25.67 -10.82 0.50
C ALA A 134 24.87 -10.33 1.72
N LEU A 135 23.76 -11.01 2.06
CA LEU A 135 22.89 -10.61 3.16
C LEU A 135 23.34 -11.26 4.47
N SER A 136 23.50 -10.44 5.52
CA SER A 136 23.94 -10.91 6.84
C SER A 136 22.76 -11.33 7.75
N SER A 137 21.53 -10.92 7.41
CA SER A 137 20.33 -11.14 8.21
C SER A 137 19.52 -12.35 7.73
N ALA A 138 18.97 -13.13 8.68
CA ALA A 138 18.26 -14.37 8.41
C ALA A 138 16.88 -14.18 7.72
N SER A 139 16.31 -12.97 7.76
CA SER A 139 14.99 -12.68 7.17
C SER A 139 14.85 -11.19 6.79
N PRO A 140 15.47 -10.74 5.68
CA PRO A 140 15.37 -9.36 5.24
C PRO A 140 13.96 -9.04 4.71
N THR A 141 13.49 -7.83 4.96
CA THR A 141 12.25 -7.31 4.36
C THR A 141 12.57 -6.78 2.98
N VAL A 142 11.91 -7.31 1.94
CA VAL A 142 12.14 -6.86 0.56
C VAL A 142 10.93 -6.10 0.07
N LEU A 143 11.18 -4.91 -0.45
CA LEU A 143 10.20 -4.02 -1.06
C LEU A 143 10.40 -4.04 -2.57
N ILE A 144 9.32 -4.23 -3.31
CA ILE A 144 9.32 -4.13 -4.76
C ILE A 144 8.43 -2.98 -5.18
N ARG A 145 8.97 -2.13 -6.05
CA ARG A 145 8.24 -1.01 -6.63
C ARG A 145 7.13 -1.52 -7.54
N LYS A 146 5.91 -1.05 -7.29
CA LYS A 146 4.71 -1.40 -8.03
C LYS A 146 3.84 -0.16 -8.23
N ASN A 147 3.43 0.06 -9.48
CA ASN A 147 2.53 1.15 -9.81
C ASN A 147 1.21 1.04 -9.04
N ASP A 148 0.91 2.03 -8.22
CA ASP A 148 -0.26 2.10 -7.33
C ASP A 148 -1.44 2.87 -7.95
N THR A 149 -1.25 3.48 -9.14
CA THR A 149 -2.25 4.32 -9.83
C THR A 149 -3.58 3.62 -9.99
N LYS A 150 -3.59 2.34 -10.39
CA LYS A 150 -4.83 1.57 -10.59
C LYS A 150 -5.61 1.41 -9.28
N ARG A 151 -4.91 1.15 -8.18
CA ARG A 151 -5.51 0.99 -6.86
C ARG A 151 -6.05 2.33 -6.36
N LYS A 152 -5.29 3.42 -6.60
CA LYS A 152 -5.73 4.79 -6.32
C LYS A 152 -7.01 5.16 -7.07
N ILE A 153 -7.04 4.96 -8.39
CA ILE A 153 -8.23 5.24 -9.20
C ILE A 153 -9.42 4.39 -8.74
N LEU A 154 -9.21 3.10 -8.47
CA LEU A 154 -10.28 2.20 -8.08
C LEU A 154 -10.97 2.66 -6.78
N HIS A 155 -10.24 2.81 -5.67
CA HIS A 155 -10.87 3.19 -4.41
C HIS A 155 -11.49 4.59 -4.47
N CYS A 156 -10.83 5.57 -5.12
CA CYS A 156 -11.41 6.90 -5.32
C CYS A 156 -12.73 6.85 -6.12
N SER A 157 -12.75 6.12 -7.23
CA SER A 157 -13.94 6.00 -8.08
C SER A 157 -15.10 5.33 -7.34
N VAL A 158 -14.82 4.26 -6.58
CA VAL A 158 -15.82 3.53 -5.79
C VAL A 158 -16.36 4.41 -4.67
N THR A 159 -15.49 5.11 -3.93
CA THR A 159 -15.91 6.04 -2.88
C THR A 159 -16.79 7.13 -3.46
N LEU A 160 -16.36 7.82 -4.53
CA LEU A 160 -17.14 8.88 -5.17
C LEU A 160 -18.52 8.37 -5.62
N ALA A 161 -18.58 7.22 -6.29
CA ALA A 161 -19.82 6.61 -6.73
C ALA A 161 -20.75 6.29 -5.53
N SER A 162 -20.22 5.67 -4.49
CA SER A 162 -21.00 5.32 -3.28
C SER A 162 -21.51 6.54 -2.53
N THR A 163 -20.68 7.58 -2.39
CA THR A 163 -21.04 8.82 -1.70
C THR A 163 -22.11 9.59 -2.46
N LEU A 164 -21.97 9.75 -3.79
CA LEU A 164 -22.99 10.40 -4.62
C LEU A 164 -24.30 9.61 -4.59
N PHE A 165 -24.24 8.29 -4.73
CA PHE A 165 -25.41 7.43 -4.66
C PHE A 165 -26.13 7.54 -3.31
N CYS A 166 -25.40 7.46 -2.20
CA CYS A 166 -25.93 7.60 -0.86
C CYS A 166 -26.53 8.99 -0.63
N ALA A 167 -25.85 10.06 -1.06
CA ALA A 167 -26.33 11.43 -0.92
C ALA A 167 -27.64 11.67 -1.68
N LEU A 168 -27.73 11.19 -2.93
CA LEU A 168 -28.96 11.29 -3.74
C LEU A 168 -30.12 10.53 -3.10
N LYS A 169 -29.88 9.32 -2.58
CA LYS A 169 -30.91 8.54 -1.88
C LYS A 169 -31.41 9.25 -0.63
N LEU A 170 -30.50 9.76 0.21
CA LEU A 170 -30.85 10.51 1.41
C LEU A 170 -31.63 11.78 1.06
N TYR A 171 -31.18 12.55 0.06
CA TYR A 171 -31.88 13.75 -0.42
C TYR A 171 -33.33 13.44 -0.83
N ASN A 172 -33.55 12.33 -1.55
CA ASN A 172 -34.89 11.90 -1.95
C ASN A 172 -35.75 11.44 -0.77
N ILE A 173 -35.15 10.89 0.30
CA ILE A 173 -35.90 10.49 1.51
C ILE A 173 -36.31 11.74 2.30
N PHE A 174 -35.44 12.75 2.41
CA PHE A 174 -35.71 13.96 3.19
C PHE A 174 -36.66 14.95 2.50
N ASN A 175 -36.74 14.95 1.17
CA ASN A 175 -37.62 15.83 0.39
C ASN A 175 -38.93 15.17 -0.06
N LYS A 176 -39.28 14.03 0.53
CA LYS A 176 -40.53 13.32 0.30
C LYS A 176 -41.47 13.53 1.49
#